data_AF-A0A3D2VJ07-F1
#
_entry.id   AF-A0A3D2VJ07-F1
#
_cell.length_a   1.000
_cell.length_b   1.000
_cell.length_c   1.000
_cell.angle_alpha   90.00
_cell.angle_beta   90.00
_cell.angle_gamma   90.00
#
_symmetry.space_group_name_H-M   'P 1'
#
loop_
_entity.id
_entity.type
_entity.pdbx_description
1 polymer ?
#
loop_
_entity_poly.entity_id
_entity_poly.type
_entity_poly.pdbx_seq_one_letter_code
_entity_poly.pdbx_strand_id
1 'polypeptide(L)'
;MPIATPEIYAQMLDRAKSGAFAYPAINVTSSQTLNAAIQGFAEAGSDGIVQISWGGAQYLSGQAHKDMVVGAFALAEFAHVVAEQYDIHIALHTDHCPEAQLDGFMRPLIAVSQERVAKGQLPLFQSHMWDGSAVPLESNLQIAKDLLEQCRRADIIMELEIGVVGGEEDGIEAKHDAKLYSTP
;
A
#
# COMPACT_ATOMS: atom_id res chain seq x y z
N MET A 1 -9.39 13.60 12.90
CA MET A 1 -8.69 13.77 11.61
C MET A 1 -8.41 12.38 11.10
N PRO A 2 -8.71 12.08 9.84
CA PRO A 2 -8.90 10.70 9.44
C PRO A 2 -7.70 10.21 8.61
N ILE A 3 -7.96 9.14 7.86
CA ILE A 3 -7.16 8.76 6.71
C ILE A 3 -6.71 9.99 5.91
N ALA A 4 -5.42 10.06 5.61
CA ALA A 4 -4.79 11.17 4.93
C ALA A 4 -5.42 11.39 3.55
N THR A 5 -5.81 12.63 3.24
CA THR A 5 -6.15 12.97 1.85
C THR A 5 -4.89 12.88 0.98
N PRO A 6 -5.02 12.79 -0.36
CA PRO A 6 -3.87 12.80 -1.26
C PRO A 6 -2.91 13.97 -1.01
N GLU A 7 -3.46 15.17 -0.75
CA GLU A 7 -2.68 16.37 -0.46
C GLU A 7 -1.94 16.28 0.88
N ILE A 8 -2.60 15.77 1.92
CA ILE A 8 -1.99 15.58 3.23
C ILE A 8 -0.89 14.52 3.14
N TYR A 9 -1.12 13.42 2.42
CA TYR A 9 -0.13 12.36 2.28
C TYR A 9 1.12 12.84 1.53
N ALA A 10 0.95 13.65 0.48
CA ALA A 10 2.08 14.31 -0.19
C ALA A 10 2.86 15.23 0.78
N GLN A 11 2.15 16.02 1.59
CA GLN A 11 2.78 16.89 2.60
C GLN A 11 3.51 16.11 3.70
N MET A 12 2.99 14.94 4.10
CA MET A 12 3.68 14.02 5.01
C MET A 12 5.04 13.66 4.40
N LEU A 13 5.06 13.14 3.17
CA LEU A 13 6.30 12.71 2.50
C LEU A 13 7.30 13.87 2.31
N ASP A 14 6.81 15.06 1.93
CA ASP A 14 7.66 16.26 1.81
C ASP A 14 8.25 16.69 3.15
N ARG A 15 7.48 16.59 4.25
CA ARG A 15 7.94 16.87 5.61
C ARG A 15 9.00 15.87 6.05
N ALA A 16 8.78 14.58 5.81
CA ALA A 16 9.76 13.53 6.08
C ALA A 16 11.08 13.78 5.34
N LYS A 17 10.99 14.11 4.06
CA LYS A 17 12.17 14.37 3.22
C LYS A 17 12.95 15.62 3.67
N SER A 18 12.25 16.72 3.94
CA SER A 18 12.87 17.97 4.39
C SER A 18 13.41 17.89 5.83
N GLY A 19 12.75 17.10 6.69
CA GLY A 19 13.13 16.87 8.08
C GLY A 19 14.14 15.73 8.29
N ALA A 20 14.54 15.02 7.23
CA ALA A 20 15.43 13.87 7.27
C ALA A 20 14.97 12.77 8.25
N PHE A 21 13.67 12.45 8.22
CA PHE A 21 13.08 11.31 8.94
C PHE A 21 12.24 10.45 7.98
N ALA A 22 11.70 9.34 8.49
CA ALA A 22 10.83 8.44 7.74
C ALA A 22 9.58 8.11 8.57
N TYR A 23 8.51 7.73 7.88
CA TYR A 23 7.32 7.16 8.51
C TYR A 23 7.41 5.64 8.52
N PRO A 24 7.00 4.98 9.61
CA PRO A 24 6.82 3.53 9.61
C PRO A 24 5.65 3.12 8.70
N ALA A 25 5.85 2.07 7.92
CA ALA A 25 4.80 1.36 7.20
C ALA A 25 4.61 -0.03 7.83
N ILE A 26 3.45 -0.24 8.46
CA ILE A 26 3.21 -1.43 9.30
C ILE A 26 2.25 -2.39 8.59
N ASN A 27 2.72 -3.60 8.29
CA ASN A 27 1.86 -4.67 7.78
C ASN A 27 0.81 -5.07 8.82
N VAL A 28 -0.45 -5.15 8.40
CA VAL A 28 -1.57 -5.57 9.24
C VAL A 28 -2.38 -6.67 8.55
N THR A 29 -3.01 -7.52 9.36
CA THR A 29 -3.71 -8.73 8.92
C THR A 29 -5.06 -8.91 9.62
N SER A 30 -5.47 -7.96 10.46
CA SER A 30 -6.68 -8.04 11.26
C SER A 30 -7.09 -6.68 11.80
N SER A 31 -8.31 -6.57 12.33
CA SER A 31 -8.72 -5.40 13.09
C SER A 31 -7.84 -5.17 14.33
N GLN A 32 -7.34 -6.23 14.97
CA GLN A 32 -6.45 -6.10 16.13
C GLN A 32 -5.10 -5.50 15.76
N THR A 33 -4.47 -5.98 14.69
CA THR A 33 -3.16 -5.48 14.24
C THR A 33 -3.26 -4.06 13.68
N LEU A 34 -4.35 -3.75 12.98
CA LEU A 34 -4.69 -2.40 12.55
C LEU A 34 -4.83 -1.43 13.73
N ASN A 35 -5.64 -1.79 14.73
CA ASN A 35 -5.82 -0.95 15.93
C ASN A 35 -4.50 -0.76 16.67
N ALA A 36 -3.67 -1.80 16.79
CA ALA A 36 -2.37 -1.72 17.44
C ALA A 36 -1.42 -0.76 16.70
N ALA A 37 -1.38 -0.81 15.37
CA ALA A 37 -0.56 0.10 14.57
C ALA A 37 -1.00 1.56 14.76
N ILE A 38 -2.30 1.84 14.62
CA ILE A 38 -2.85 3.21 14.78
C ILE A 38 -2.62 3.73 16.19
N GLN A 39 -2.84 2.89 17.21
CA GLN A 39 -2.55 3.25 18.60
C GLN A 39 -1.07 3.60 18.79
N GLY A 40 -0.16 2.79 18.27
CA GLY A 40 1.28 3.03 18.35
C GLY A 40 1.69 4.37 17.71
N PHE A 41 1.12 4.70 16.56
CA PHE A 41 1.35 6.00 15.92
C PHE A 41 0.84 7.16 16.78
N ALA A 42 -0.36 7.02 17.35
CA ALA A 42 -0.98 8.06 18.18
C ALA A 42 -0.21 8.30 19.48
N GLU A 43 0.24 7.23 20.15
CA GLU A 43 1.07 7.32 21.35
C GLU A 43 2.43 7.95 21.08
N ALA A 44 2.98 7.74 19.87
CA ALA A 44 4.20 8.39 19.41
C ALA A 44 3.98 9.86 18.97
N GLY A 45 2.74 10.33 18.86
CA GLY A 45 2.42 11.63 18.27
C GLY A 45 2.87 11.75 16.82
N SER A 46 2.84 10.64 16.07
CA SER A 46 3.35 10.53 14.70
C SER A 46 2.22 10.20 13.74
N ASP A 47 2.27 10.79 12.54
CA ASP A 47 1.57 10.24 11.39
C ASP A 47 2.19 8.87 11.02
N GLY A 48 1.50 8.05 10.23
CA GLY A 48 2.01 6.72 9.88
C GLY A 48 1.36 6.12 8.64
N ILE A 49 1.96 5.02 8.18
CA ILE A 49 1.46 4.24 7.05
C ILE A 49 1.04 2.86 7.58
N VAL A 50 -0.17 2.45 7.21
CA VAL A 50 -0.64 1.09 7.42
C VAL A 50 -0.67 0.40 6.07
N GLN A 51 -0.06 -0.78 5.98
CA GLN A 51 -0.02 -1.54 4.75
C GLN A 51 -0.57 -2.95 4.87
N ILE A 52 -1.02 -3.48 3.74
CA ILE A 52 -1.50 -4.86 3.63
C ILE A 52 -0.84 -5.54 2.45
N SER A 53 -0.23 -6.71 2.70
CA SER A 53 0.28 -7.58 1.64
C SER A 53 -0.87 -8.32 0.96
N TRP A 54 -0.63 -8.85 -0.23
CA TRP A 54 -1.62 -9.66 -0.92
C TRP A 54 -1.99 -10.91 -0.10
N GLY A 55 -1.03 -11.53 0.59
CA GLY A 55 -1.27 -12.64 1.51
C GLY A 55 -2.11 -12.23 2.73
N GLY A 56 -1.84 -11.05 3.31
CA GLY A 56 -2.65 -10.45 4.37
C GLY A 56 -4.10 -10.20 3.92
N ALA A 57 -4.28 -9.74 2.68
CA ALA A 57 -5.60 -9.54 2.08
C ALA A 57 -6.35 -10.86 1.87
N GLN A 58 -5.68 -11.90 1.36
CA GLN A 58 -6.29 -13.24 1.29
C GLN A 58 -6.73 -13.73 2.66
N TYR A 59 -5.89 -13.59 3.68
CA TYR A 59 -6.20 -14.00 5.04
C TYR A 59 -7.49 -13.34 5.57
N LEU A 60 -7.61 -12.02 5.37
CA LEU A 60 -8.73 -11.20 5.84
C LEU A 60 -10.06 -11.51 5.17
N SER A 61 -10.04 -11.92 3.90
CA SER A 61 -11.25 -12.36 3.19
C SER A 61 -11.82 -13.71 3.69
N GLY A 62 -11.09 -14.38 4.60
CA GLY A 62 -11.45 -15.68 5.15
C GLY A 62 -10.85 -16.85 4.38
N GLN A 63 -10.43 -17.88 5.13
CA GLN A 63 -9.69 -19.03 4.60
C GLN A 63 -10.44 -19.87 3.54
N ALA A 64 -11.77 -19.77 3.51
CA ALA A 64 -12.60 -20.46 2.53
C ALA A 64 -12.66 -19.74 1.17
N HIS A 65 -12.54 -18.40 1.16
CA HIS A 65 -12.70 -17.58 -0.04
C HIS A 65 -11.36 -17.10 -0.60
N LYS A 66 -10.47 -16.57 0.26
CA LYS A 66 -9.13 -16.08 -0.11
C LYS A 66 -9.14 -15.04 -1.25
N ASP A 67 -10.14 -14.16 -1.26
CA ASP A 67 -10.28 -13.06 -2.22
C ASP A 67 -9.51 -11.82 -1.73
N MET A 68 -8.43 -11.49 -2.42
CA MET A 68 -7.54 -10.37 -2.05
C MET A 68 -8.26 -9.02 -2.09
N VAL A 69 -9.14 -8.78 -3.06
CA VAL A 69 -9.83 -7.50 -3.21
C VAL A 69 -10.80 -7.31 -2.05
N VAL A 70 -11.57 -8.35 -1.72
CA VAL A 70 -12.54 -8.30 -0.61
C VAL A 70 -11.82 -8.06 0.72
N GLY A 71 -10.72 -8.77 0.99
CA GLY A 71 -9.99 -8.63 2.24
C GLY A 71 -9.37 -7.24 2.42
N ALA A 72 -8.71 -6.73 1.38
CA ALA A 72 -8.14 -5.38 1.40
C ALA A 72 -9.21 -4.29 1.50
N PHE A 73 -10.31 -4.44 0.76
CA PHE A 73 -11.45 -3.51 0.83
C PHE A 73 -12.06 -3.46 2.23
N ALA A 74 -12.34 -4.62 2.83
CA ALA A 74 -12.94 -4.70 4.16
C ALA A 74 -12.03 -4.08 5.24
N LEU A 75 -10.72 -4.33 5.16
CA LEU A 75 -9.77 -3.73 6.09
C LEU A 75 -9.68 -2.21 5.91
N ALA A 76 -9.61 -1.73 4.67
CA ALA A 76 -9.55 -0.30 4.39
C ALA A 76 -10.79 0.41 4.90
N GLU A 77 -11.99 -0.09 4.64
CA GLU A 77 -13.24 0.48 5.18
C GLU A 77 -13.23 0.51 6.72
N PHE A 78 -12.78 -0.56 7.37
CA PHE A 78 -12.62 -0.56 8.83
C PHE A 78 -11.63 0.52 9.28
N ALA A 79 -10.50 0.66 8.59
CA ALA A 79 -9.48 1.67 8.87
C ALA A 79 -10.02 3.10 8.73
N HIS A 80 -10.80 3.38 7.67
CA HIS A 80 -11.48 4.66 7.47
C HIS A 80 -12.36 5.01 8.67
N VAL A 81 -13.09 4.05 9.23
CA VAL A 81 -13.95 4.26 10.42
C VAL A 81 -13.14 4.49 11.70
N VAL A 82 -12.15 3.63 11.99
CA VAL A 82 -11.44 3.73 13.29
C VAL A 82 -10.44 4.87 13.35
N ALA A 83 -9.84 5.26 12.22
CA ALA A 83 -8.88 6.36 12.17
C ALA A 83 -9.50 7.72 12.55
N GLU A 84 -10.82 7.90 12.37
CA GLU A 84 -11.52 9.13 12.77
C GLU A 84 -11.40 9.46 14.26
N GLN A 85 -11.11 8.46 15.09
CA GLN A 85 -11.01 8.60 16.55
C GLN A 85 -9.63 9.10 17.02
N TYR A 86 -8.70 9.34 16.10
CA TYR A 86 -7.33 9.75 16.41
C TYR A 86 -7.03 11.16 15.85
N ASP A 87 -6.03 11.80 16.44
CA ASP A 87 -5.57 13.15 16.07
C ASP A 87 -4.21 13.09 15.35
N ILE A 88 -4.08 12.13 14.43
CA ILE A 88 -2.91 11.90 13.56
C ILE A 88 -3.40 11.55 12.15
N HIS A 89 -2.51 11.62 11.16
CA HIS A 89 -2.82 11.18 9.80
C HIS A 89 -2.33 9.76 9.52
N ILE A 90 -3.20 8.96 8.94
CA ILE A 90 -2.90 7.58 8.53
C ILE A 90 -3.03 7.45 7.03
N ALA A 91 -1.97 7.00 6.35
CA ALA A 91 -2.07 6.59 4.95
C ALA A 91 -2.23 5.07 4.86
N LEU A 92 -3.25 4.63 4.14
CA LEU A 92 -3.41 3.23 3.73
C LEU A 92 -2.60 2.94 2.46
N HIS A 93 -1.88 1.82 2.50
CA HIS A 93 -1.02 1.32 1.44
C HIS A 93 -1.29 -0.16 1.15
N THR A 94 -1.01 -0.63 -0.06
CA THR A 94 -0.87 -2.07 -0.33
C THR A 94 0.58 -2.37 -0.67
N ASP A 95 1.12 -3.39 -0.02
CA ASP A 95 2.50 -3.84 -0.15
C ASP A 95 2.75 -4.57 -1.49
N HIS A 96 3.94 -5.14 -1.65
CA HIS A 96 4.42 -5.90 -2.82
C HIS A 96 3.30 -6.54 -3.66
N CYS A 97 3.13 -6.08 -4.91
CA CYS A 97 2.21 -6.69 -5.87
C CYS A 97 3.00 -7.16 -7.10
N PRO A 98 3.33 -8.46 -7.21
CA PRO A 98 4.04 -8.97 -8.37
C PRO A 98 3.12 -9.10 -9.59
N GLU A 99 3.69 -9.28 -10.78
CA GLU A 99 2.95 -9.34 -12.04
C GLU A 99 1.76 -10.33 -11.99
N ALA A 100 1.97 -11.50 -11.37
CA ALA A 100 0.97 -12.55 -11.24
C ALA A 100 -0.26 -12.15 -10.39
N GLN A 101 -0.14 -11.15 -9.51
CA GLN A 101 -1.22 -10.69 -8.63
C GLN A 101 -1.88 -9.39 -9.11
N LEU A 102 -1.34 -8.71 -10.13
CA LEU A 102 -1.84 -7.41 -10.58
C LEU A 102 -3.34 -7.39 -10.87
N ASP A 103 -3.83 -8.37 -11.64
CA ASP A 103 -5.24 -8.45 -12.07
C ASP A 103 -6.17 -8.92 -10.94
N GLY A 104 -5.63 -9.57 -9.91
CA GLY A 104 -6.39 -10.06 -8.75
C GLY A 104 -6.33 -9.14 -7.53
N PHE A 105 -5.49 -8.10 -7.55
CA PHE A 105 -5.22 -7.28 -6.36
C PHE A 105 -5.15 -5.78 -6.68
N MET A 106 -4.01 -5.29 -7.20
CA MET A 106 -3.76 -3.85 -7.35
C MET A 106 -4.70 -3.19 -8.38
N ARG A 107 -4.88 -3.76 -9.58
CA ARG A 107 -5.72 -3.15 -10.63
C ARG A 107 -7.19 -3.01 -10.20
N PRO A 108 -7.85 -4.04 -9.61
CA PRO A 108 -9.19 -3.88 -9.06
C PRO A 108 -9.29 -2.82 -7.96
N LEU A 109 -8.30 -2.73 -7.06
CA LEU A 109 -8.32 -1.73 -5.97
C LEU A 109 -8.15 -0.29 -6.49
N ILE A 110 -7.34 -0.10 -7.53
CA ILE A 110 -7.25 1.18 -8.24
C ILE A 110 -8.59 1.52 -8.89
N ALA A 111 -9.24 0.56 -9.55
CA ALA A 111 -10.56 0.78 -10.18
C ALA A 111 -11.61 1.21 -9.15
N VAL A 112 -11.66 0.56 -7.97
CA VAL A 112 -12.53 0.97 -6.86
C VAL A 112 -12.22 2.42 -6.42
N SER A 113 -10.95 2.79 -6.33
CA SER A 113 -10.56 4.14 -5.95
C SER A 113 -10.94 5.18 -7.01
N GLN A 114 -10.81 4.86 -8.30
CA GLN A 114 -11.28 5.72 -9.39
C GLN A 114 -12.79 5.96 -9.30
N GLU A 115 -13.58 4.94 -8.97
CA GLU A 115 -15.03 5.10 -8.76
C GLU A 115 -15.36 5.99 -7.56
N ARG A 116 -14.60 5.88 -6.47
CA ARG A 116 -14.76 6.73 -5.27
C ARG A 116 -14.43 8.19 -5.59
N VAL A 117 -13.29 8.44 -6.23
CA VAL A 117 -12.87 9.78 -6.64
C VAL A 117 -13.84 10.41 -7.62
N ALA A 118 -14.37 9.65 -8.59
CA ALA A 118 -15.41 10.14 -9.51
C ALA A 118 -16.71 10.57 -8.79
N LYS A 119 -16.96 10.06 -7.58
CA LYS A 119 -18.10 10.43 -6.71
C LYS A 119 -17.74 11.55 -5.72
N GLY A 120 -16.55 12.13 -5.81
CA GLY A 120 -16.06 13.15 -4.88
C GLY A 120 -15.62 12.62 -3.52
N GLN A 121 -15.36 11.32 -3.42
CA GLN A 121 -14.84 10.68 -2.20
C GLN A 121 -13.31 10.54 -2.28
N LEU A 122 -12.67 10.31 -1.14
CA LEU A 122 -11.25 9.92 -1.11
C LEU A 122 -11.07 8.55 -1.77
N PRO A 123 -9.88 8.28 -2.37
CA PRO A 123 -9.55 6.93 -2.82
C PRO A 123 -9.61 5.94 -1.64
N LEU A 124 -9.74 4.66 -1.94
CA LEU A 124 -9.81 3.64 -0.89
C LEU A 124 -8.46 3.52 -0.18
N PHE A 125 -7.38 3.50 -0.96
CA PHE A 125 -5.99 3.51 -0.52
C PHE A 125 -5.31 4.78 -1.03
N GLN A 126 -4.32 5.29 -0.29
CA GLN A 126 -3.56 6.50 -0.67
C GLN A 126 -2.33 6.14 -1.49
N SER A 127 -1.86 4.89 -1.40
CA SER A 127 -0.79 4.37 -2.23
C SER A 127 -0.89 2.87 -2.50
N HIS A 128 -0.24 2.44 -3.57
CA HIS A 128 -0.10 1.02 -3.95
C HIS A 128 1.33 0.75 -4.42
N MET A 129 1.90 -0.39 -4.04
CA MET A 129 3.19 -0.86 -4.52
C MET A 129 3.05 -1.78 -5.73
N TRP A 130 3.74 -1.41 -6.82
CA TRP A 130 4.03 -2.31 -7.92
C TRP A 130 5.43 -2.90 -7.73
N ASP A 131 5.48 -4.23 -7.58
CA ASP A 131 6.73 -4.96 -7.48
C ASP A 131 7.04 -5.69 -8.80
N GLY A 132 7.78 -4.99 -9.66
CA GLY A 132 8.31 -5.54 -10.91
C GLY A 132 9.73 -6.09 -10.80
N SER A 133 10.24 -6.36 -9.59
CA SER A 133 11.62 -6.83 -9.36
C SER A 133 11.95 -8.14 -10.09
N ALA A 134 10.94 -9.01 -10.25
CA ALA A 134 11.08 -10.32 -10.88
C ALA A 134 11.05 -10.27 -12.43
N VAL A 135 10.70 -9.14 -13.04
CA VAL A 135 10.66 -8.97 -14.51
C VAL A 135 11.84 -8.12 -15.00
N PRO A 136 12.23 -8.20 -16.29
CA PRO A 136 13.27 -7.34 -16.84
C PRO A 136 12.95 -5.85 -16.61
N LEU A 137 13.97 -5.04 -16.31
CA LEU A 137 13.79 -3.61 -15.99
C LEU A 137 12.96 -2.84 -17.02
N GLU A 138 13.18 -3.09 -18.31
CA GLU A 138 12.41 -2.45 -19.38
C GLU A 138 10.91 -2.79 -19.28
N SER A 139 10.57 -4.06 -19.03
CA SER A 139 9.21 -4.51 -18.81
C SER A 139 8.62 -3.94 -17.51
N ASN A 140 9.42 -3.90 -16.44
CA ASN A 140 9.03 -3.30 -15.16
C ASN A 140 8.61 -1.84 -15.37
N LEU A 141 9.46 -1.02 -15.99
CA LEU A 141 9.19 0.40 -16.24
C LEU A 141 8.01 0.63 -17.19
N GLN A 142 7.81 -0.24 -18.17
CA GLN A 142 6.67 -0.15 -19.08
C GLN A 142 5.34 -0.39 -18.35
N ILE A 143 5.27 -1.46 -17.53
CA ILE A 143 4.09 -1.76 -16.71
C ILE A 143 3.87 -0.64 -15.67
N ALA A 144 4.93 -0.19 -15.02
CA ALA A 144 4.89 0.88 -14.03
C ALA A 144 4.31 2.18 -14.62
N LYS A 145 4.66 2.52 -15.86
CA LYS A 145 4.11 3.72 -16.53
C LYS A 145 2.59 3.64 -16.72
N ASP A 146 2.09 2.47 -17.11
CA ASP A 146 0.66 2.26 -17.32
C ASP A 146 -0.11 2.23 -15.98
N LEU A 147 0.48 1.64 -14.93
CA LEU A 147 -0.08 1.66 -13.57
C LEU A 147 -0.06 3.06 -12.95
N LEU A 148 1.03 3.81 -13.14
CA LEU A 148 1.17 5.18 -12.63
C LEU A 148 0.08 6.10 -13.20
N GLU A 149 -0.25 5.97 -14.49
CA GLU A 149 -1.34 6.75 -15.09
C GLU A 149 -2.71 6.37 -14.50
N GLN A 150 -2.94 5.09 -14.17
CA GLN A 150 -4.16 4.66 -13.50
C GLN A 150 -4.25 5.17 -12.06
N CYS A 151 -3.15 5.13 -11.30
CA CYS A 151 -3.05 5.68 -9.95
C CYS A 151 -3.27 7.20 -9.96
N ARG A 152 -2.68 7.91 -10.92
CA ARG A 152 -2.85 9.37 -11.08
C ARG A 152 -4.32 9.76 -11.31
N ARG A 153 -5.08 8.94 -12.03
CA ARG A 153 -6.53 9.15 -12.24
C ARG A 153 -7.37 8.89 -10.98
N ALA A 154 -6.78 8.28 -9.96
CA ALA A 154 -7.42 7.97 -8.69
C ALA A 154 -6.85 8.82 -7.53
N ASP A 155 -6.00 9.81 -7.80
CA ASP A 155 -5.27 10.58 -6.78
C ASP A 155 -4.47 9.69 -5.81
N ILE A 156 -3.81 8.64 -6.34
CA ILE A 156 -3.02 7.65 -5.60
C ILE A 156 -1.53 7.81 -5.91
N ILE A 157 -0.67 7.70 -4.89
CA ILE A 157 0.78 7.56 -5.06
C ILE A 157 1.13 6.12 -5.43
N MET A 158 1.98 5.91 -6.45
CA MET A 158 2.49 4.58 -6.77
C MET A 158 3.91 4.41 -6.24
N GLU A 159 4.13 3.36 -5.47
CA GLU A 159 5.45 2.86 -5.12
C GLU A 159 5.92 1.85 -6.17
N LEU A 160 7.20 1.89 -6.52
CA LEU A 160 7.81 1.06 -7.55
C LEU A 160 9.10 0.45 -6.99
N GLU A 161 9.22 -0.87 -7.10
CA GLU A 161 10.49 -1.54 -6.82
C GLU A 161 11.38 -1.64 -8.08
N ILE A 162 12.63 -1.21 -7.95
CA ILE A 162 13.72 -1.46 -8.91
C ILE A 162 14.87 -2.11 -8.14
N GLY A 163 15.22 -3.33 -8.51
CA GLY A 163 16.16 -4.16 -7.75
C GLY A 163 15.50 -5.50 -7.43
N VAL A 164 16.03 -6.22 -6.45
CA VAL A 164 15.39 -7.41 -5.87
C VAL A 164 15.56 -7.32 -4.36
N VAL A 165 14.47 -7.41 -3.60
CA VAL A 165 14.53 -7.64 -2.15
C VAL A 165 14.94 -9.08 -1.86
N GLY A 166 15.87 -9.27 -0.93
CA GLY A 166 16.27 -10.59 -0.44
C GLY A 166 15.36 -11.08 0.68
N GLY A 167 15.15 -12.39 0.81
CA GLY A 167 14.33 -12.97 1.87
C GLY A 167 13.14 -13.78 1.35
N GLU A 168 12.16 -14.04 2.20
CA GLU A 168 10.91 -14.72 1.88
C GLU A 168 9.72 -13.80 2.20
N GLU A 169 8.88 -13.54 1.20
CA GLU A 169 7.67 -12.73 1.35
C GLU A 169 6.47 -13.44 0.74
N ASP A 170 5.41 -13.61 1.54
CA ASP A 170 4.17 -14.33 1.17
C ASP A 170 4.44 -15.69 0.45
N GLY A 171 5.49 -16.40 0.87
CA GLY A 171 5.91 -17.70 0.32
C GLY A 171 6.74 -17.63 -0.97
N ILE A 172 7.21 -16.44 -1.36
CA ILE A 172 8.13 -16.21 -2.47
C ILE A 172 9.52 -15.96 -1.89
N GLU A 173 10.45 -16.88 -2.12
CA GLU A 173 11.85 -16.77 -1.66
C GLU A 173 12.74 -16.21 -2.77
N ALA A 174 13.45 -15.12 -2.47
CA ALA A 174 14.48 -14.56 -3.33
C ALA A 174 15.70 -15.48 -3.37
N LYS A 175 16.27 -15.69 -4.56
CA LYS A 175 17.47 -16.52 -4.72
C LYS A 175 18.68 -15.90 -4.02
N HIS A 176 19.61 -16.75 -3.57
CA HIS A 176 20.84 -16.34 -2.88
C HIS A 176 21.75 -15.39 -3.70
N ASP A 177 21.60 -15.34 -5.03
CA ASP A 177 22.29 -14.44 -5.95
C ASP A 177 21.47 -13.21 -6.34
N ALA A 178 20.42 -12.89 -5.58
CA ALA A 178 19.58 -11.72 -5.79
C ALA A 178 20.43 -10.45 -5.94
N LYS A 179 20.10 -9.64 -6.94
CA LYS A 179 20.75 -8.34 -7.18
C LYS A 179 20.24 -7.32 -6.15
N LEU A 180 20.66 -7.48 -4.90
CA LEU A 180 20.23 -6.67 -3.75
C LEU A 180 20.63 -5.19 -3.84
N TYR A 181 21.55 -4.84 -4.74
CA TYR A 181 22.04 -3.47 -4.92
C TYR A 181 21.69 -2.97 -6.32
N SER A 182 20.76 -2.02 -6.38
CA SER A 182 20.37 -1.34 -7.61
C SER A 182 21.49 -0.43 -8.12
N THR A 183 21.67 -0.38 -9.44
CA THR A 183 22.66 0.49 -10.08
C THR A 183 22.13 1.92 -10.18
N PRO A 184 22.95 2.96 -9.91
CA PRO A 184 22.56 4.36 -10.07
C PRO A 184 22.07 4.76 -11.47
#